data_AF-A0A7Y4SX54-F1
#
_entry.id   AF-A0A7Y4SX54-F1
#
_cell.length_a   1.000
_cell.length_b   1.000
_cell.length_c   1.000
_cell.angle_alpha   90.00
_cell.angle_beta   90.00
_cell.angle_gamma   90.00
#
_symmetry.space_group_name_H-M   'P 1'
#
loop_
_entity.id
_entity.type
_entity.pdbx_description
1 polymer ?
#
loop_
_entity_poly.entity_id
_entity_poly.type
_entity_poly.pdbx_seq_one_letter_code
_entity_poly.pdbx_strand_id
1 'polypeptide(L)'
;MFLRLTLCLTVVVLGVALRAQSPPAVAADEDERRIAERLRILEVESDRLTTEARTLVADLRKLEAERRAQMARVREAQAAIVEGQTAIEGTAQRLLALEAERLAQLPAMQTQLVDMYKRGRTGFARLVFSAGGIREFGRATRAAAAMLRVSQERVLRHRTTIDALEQERARLEMELEARRARETDAREAQALVNKAVAERTAVLARIDSQRDVNARLAGELQVEQERLAEEQPRSVPAETLPGAPATVAVAPKPAAPISPLLPAAARPL
;
A
#
# COMPACT_ATOMS: atom_id res chain seq x y z
N MET A 1 -5.63 -32.23 -92.29
CA MET A 1 -6.09 -31.89 -90.93
C MET A 1 -5.79 -33.04 -89.95
N PHE A 2 -4.53 -33.52 -89.91
CA PHE A 2 -4.12 -34.72 -89.15
C PHE A 2 -2.73 -34.58 -88.49
N LEU A 3 -2.17 -33.35 -88.43
CA LEU A 3 -0.76 -33.13 -88.07
C LEU A 3 -0.54 -32.31 -86.78
N ARG A 4 -1.54 -32.22 -85.90
CA ARG A 4 -1.43 -31.49 -84.61
C ARG A 4 -1.70 -32.32 -83.36
N LEU A 5 -2.05 -33.61 -83.51
CA LEU A 5 -2.41 -34.48 -82.38
C LEU A 5 -1.24 -35.32 -81.83
N THR A 6 -0.15 -35.47 -82.59
CA THR A 6 0.97 -36.37 -82.25
C THR A 6 2.12 -35.72 -81.49
N LEU A 7 2.13 -34.39 -81.33
CA LEU A 7 3.22 -33.67 -80.66
C LEU A 7 3.00 -33.47 -79.14
N CYS A 8 1.79 -33.68 -78.62
CA CYS A 8 1.52 -33.57 -77.17
C CYS A 8 1.80 -34.86 -76.39
N LEU A 9 1.91 -36.01 -77.05
CA LEU A 9 2.08 -37.29 -76.35
C LEU A 9 3.56 -37.59 -75.99
N THR A 10 4.52 -36.97 -76.67
CA THR A 10 5.96 -37.26 -76.47
C THR A 10 6.64 -36.37 -75.41
N VAL A 11 6.04 -35.26 -74.99
CA VAL A 11 6.56 -34.40 -73.91
C VAL A 11 6.13 -34.88 -72.51
N VAL A 12 5.09 -35.71 -72.41
CA VAL A 12 4.60 -36.22 -71.11
C VAL A 12 5.41 -37.43 -70.61
N VAL A 13 6.05 -38.20 -71.49
CA VAL A 13 6.79 -39.41 -71.10
C VAL A 13 8.22 -39.11 -70.62
N LEU A 14 8.82 -37.99 -71.01
CA LEU A 14 10.18 -37.61 -70.59
C LEU A 14 10.22 -36.83 -69.25
N GLY A 15 9.07 -36.47 -68.67
CA GLY A 15 8.97 -35.83 -67.36
C GLY A 15 8.92 -36.79 -66.17
N VAL A 16 8.76 -38.09 -66.40
CA VAL A 16 8.56 -39.10 -65.33
C VAL A 16 9.88 -39.71 -64.84
N ALA A 17 10.95 -39.68 -65.63
CA ALA A 17 12.22 -40.31 -65.27
C ALA A 17 13.11 -39.49 -64.30
N LEU A 18 12.78 -38.23 -63.99
CA LEU A 18 13.55 -37.39 -63.05
C LEU A 18 12.95 -37.29 -61.63
N ARG A 19 11.86 -38.02 -61.33
CA ARG A 19 11.21 -38.01 -60.00
C ARG A 19 11.66 -39.14 -59.06
N ALA A 20 12.70 -39.91 -59.42
CA ALA A 20 13.09 -41.13 -58.69
C ALA A 20 14.44 -41.05 -57.93
N GLN A 21 15.07 -39.87 -57.83
CA GLN A 21 16.14 -39.67 -56.82
C GLN A 21 15.48 -39.26 -55.51
N SER A 22 14.84 -40.22 -54.86
CA SER A 22 14.47 -40.12 -53.44
C SER A 22 15.78 -40.01 -52.65
N PRO A 23 15.98 -38.96 -51.83
CA PRO A 23 17.12 -38.92 -50.92
C PRO A 23 17.07 -40.14 -49.97
N PRO A 24 18.23 -40.64 -49.51
CA PRO A 24 18.32 -41.89 -48.77
C PRO A 24 17.55 -41.81 -47.45
N ALA A 25 16.88 -42.90 -47.07
CA ALA A 25 16.13 -43.04 -45.80
C ALA A 25 16.91 -42.63 -44.53
N VAL A 26 18.24 -42.61 -44.61
CA VAL A 26 19.14 -42.14 -43.54
C VAL A 26 18.98 -40.64 -43.24
N ALA A 27 18.67 -39.80 -44.25
CA ALA A 27 18.47 -38.38 -44.05
C ALA A 27 17.14 -38.06 -43.33
N ALA A 28 16.08 -38.79 -43.66
CA ALA A 28 14.78 -38.67 -42.98
C ALA A 28 14.88 -39.07 -41.50
N ASP A 29 15.61 -40.15 -41.20
CA ASP A 29 15.88 -40.62 -39.84
C ASP A 29 16.66 -39.59 -39.00
N GLU A 30 17.58 -38.83 -39.60
CA GLU A 30 18.31 -37.77 -38.92
C GLU A 30 17.44 -36.56 -38.61
N ASP A 31 16.55 -36.18 -39.53
CA ASP A 31 15.63 -35.07 -39.35
C ASP A 31 14.58 -35.38 -38.28
N GLU A 32 14.00 -36.58 -38.27
CA GLU A 32 13.10 -37.04 -37.20
C GLU A 32 13.76 -36.98 -35.82
N ARG A 33 15.03 -37.41 -35.71
CA ARG A 33 15.79 -37.35 -34.45
C ARG A 33 16.02 -35.92 -33.98
N ARG A 34 16.30 -34.98 -34.90
CA ARG A 34 16.49 -33.56 -34.56
C ARG A 34 15.19 -32.93 -34.08
N ILE A 35 14.07 -33.24 -34.73
CA ILE A 35 12.76 -32.72 -34.31
C ILE A 35 12.38 -33.29 -32.94
N ALA A 36 12.57 -34.59 -32.71
CA ALA A 36 12.30 -35.23 -31.41
C ALA A 36 13.16 -34.63 -30.29
N GLU A 37 14.43 -34.33 -30.54
CA GLU A 37 15.30 -33.67 -29.57
C GLU A 37 14.84 -32.24 -29.27
N ARG A 38 14.46 -31.48 -30.31
CA ARG A 38 13.94 -30.12 -30.14
C ARG A 38 12.63 -30.10 -29.35
N LEU A 39 11.75 -31.06 -29.58
CA LEU A 39 10.50 -31.22 -28.83
C LEU A 39 10.79 -31.46 -27.34
N ARG A 40 11.73 -32.35 -27.01
CA ARG A 40 12.15 -32.59 -25.61
C ARG A 40 12.72 -31.34 -24.94
N ILE A 41 13.55 -30.58 -25.66
CA ILE A 41 14.11 -29.32 -25.14
C ILE A 41 12.99 -28.33 -24.81
N LEU A 42 12.02 -28.18 -25.72
CA LEU A 42 10.87 -27.29 -25.53
C LEU A 42 9.95 -27.75 -24.39
N GLU A 43 9.74 -29.06 -24.21
CA GLU A 43 9.00 -29.62 -23.07
C GLU A 43 9.67 -29.29 -21.74
N VAL A 44 10.99 -29.52 -21.63
CA VAL A 44 11.76 -29.20 -20.41
C VAL A 44 11.72 -27.70 -20.11
N GLU A 45 11.81 -26.86 -21.15
CA GLU A 45 11.73 -25.41 -20.99
C GLU A 45 10.33 -24.95 -20.55
N SER A 46 9.27 -25.56 -21.08
CA SER A 46 7.88 -25.33 -20.64
C SER A 46 7.65 -25.68 -19.17
N ASP A 47 8.16 -26.83 -18.71
CA ASP A 47 8.05 -27.24 -17.31
C ASP A 47 8.81 -26.31 -16.37
N ARG A 48 9.99 -25.86 -16.79
CA ARG A 48 10.77 -24.85 -16.08
C ARG A 48 9.99 -23.54 -15.95
N LEU A 49 9.44 -23.02 -17.06
CA LEU A 49 8.67 -21.77 -17.09
C LEU A 49 7.40 -21.86 -16.24
N THR A 50 6.76 -23.03 -16.21
CA THR A 50 5.60 -23.31 -15.34
C THR A 50 5.98 -23.21 -13.86
N THR A 51 7.14 -23.72 -13.48
CA THR A 51 7.65 -23.64 -12.11
C THR A 51 8.00 -22.21 -11.73
N GLU A 52 8.69 -21.47 -12.61
CA GLU A 52 9.00 -20.06 -12.41
C GLU A 52 7.72 -19.21 -12.24
N ALA A 53 6.70 -19.44 -13.07
CA ALA A 53 5.42 -18.74 -12.99
C ALA A 53 4.71 -18.97 -11.65
N ARG A 54 4.73 -20.22 -11.12
CA ARG A 54 4.15 -20.52 -9.79
C ARG A 54 4.86 -19.74 -8.68
N THR A 55 6.19 -19.65 -8.74
CA THR A 55 7.00 -18.86 -7.79
C THR A 55 6.65 -17.38 -7.86
N LEU A 56 6.58 -16.79 -9.07
CA LEU A 56 6.21 -15.38 -9.23
C LEU A 56 4.81 -15.06 -8.71
N VAL A 57 3.84 -15.97 -8.89
CA VAL A 57 2.49 -15.81 -8.34
C VAL A 57 2.51 -15.86 -6.80
N ALA A 58 3.34 -16.72 -6.21
CA ALA A 58 3.52 -16.76 -4.75
C ALA A 58 4.15 -15.45 -4.23
N ASP A 59 5.19 -14.95 -4.90
CA ASP A 59 5.83 -13.67 -4.57
C ASP A 59 4.84 -12.50 -4.68
N LEU A 60 4.01 -12.48 -5.73
CA LEU A 60 2.98 -11.46 -5.92
C LEU A 60 1.96 -11.46 -4.76
N ARG A 61 1.53 -12.64 -4.30
CA ARG A 61 0.62 -12.76 -3.15
C ARG A 61 1.26 -12.26 -1.87
N LYS A 62 2.55 -12.56 -1.66
CA LYS A 62 3.32 -12.06 -0.52
C LYS A 62 3.41 -10.54 -0.53
N LEU A 63 3.81 -9.94 -1.66
CA LEU A 63 3.88 -8.48 -1.83
C LEU A 63 2.52 -7.80 -1.63
N GLU A 64 1.42 -8.41 -2.09
CA GLU A 64 0.08 -7.86 -1.87
C GLU A 64 -0.33 -7.90 -0.39
N ALA A 65 0.04 -8.95 0.34
CA ALA A 65 -0.18 -9.03 1.79
C ALA A 65 0.65 -7.96 2.53
N GLU A 66 1.92 -7.80 2.17
CA GLU A 66 2.80 -6.75 2.72
C GLU A 66 2.25 -5.36 2.42
N ARG A 67 1.83 -5.08 1.18
CA ARG A 67 1.20 -3.81 0.79
C ARG A 67 -0.03 -3.52 1.65
N ARG A 68 -0.91 -4.50 1.86
CA ARG A 68 -2.10 -4.35 2.70
C ARG A 68 -1.75 -4.04 4.15
N ALA A 69 -0.76 -4.73 4.70
CA ALA A 69 -0.27 -4.46 6.05
C ALA A 69 0.29 -3.03 6.18
N GLN A 70 1.08 -2.58 5.20
CA GLN A 70 1.63 -1.22 5.22
C GLN A 70 0.55 -0.15 5.02
N MET A 71 -0.43 -0.37 4.14
CA MET A 71 -1.58 0.54 3.99
C MET A 71 -2.41 0.64 5.28
N ALA A 72 -2.56 -0.46 6.03
CA ALA A 72 -3.24 -0.43 7.32
C ALA A 72 -2.46 0.44 8.33
N ARG A 73 -1.13 0.30 8.39
CA ARG A 73 -0.26 1.14 9.23
C ARG A 73 -0.35 2.62 8.88
N VAL A 74 -0.38 2.97 7.59
CA VAL A 74 -0.57 4.36 7.15
C VAL A 74 -1.90 4.92 7.65
N ARG A 75 -2.99 4.16 7.54
CA ARG A 75 -4.31 4.59 8.04
C ARG A 75 -4.32 4.79 9.54
N GLU A 76 -3.71 3.88 10.29
CA GLU A 76 -3.58 3.98 11.75
C GLU A 76 -2.76 5.22 12.15
N ALA A 77 -1.61 5.45 11.51
CA ALA A 77 -0.78 6.61 11.75
C ALA A 77 -1.52 7.92 11.42
N GLN A 78 -2.27 7.96 10.31
CA GLN A 78 -3.08 9.12 9.93
C GLN A 78 -4.19 9.40 10.95
N ALA A 79 -4.87 8.36 11.45
CA ALA A 79 -5.89 8.51 12.49
C ALA A 79 -5.28 9.07 13.78
N ALA A 80 -4.11 8.57 14.20
CA ALA A 80 -3.40 9.05 15.39
C ALA A 80 -2.91 10.51 15.26
N ILE A 81 -2.61 10.98 14.03
CA ILE A 81 -2.31 12.39 13.76
C ILE A 81 -3.55 13.26 13.96
N VAL A 82 -4.72 12.84 13.43
CA VAL A 82 -5.98 13.58 13.57
C VAL A 82 -6.43 13.64 15.03
N GLU A 83 -6.33 12.53 15.76
CA GLU A 83 -6.60 12.49 17.20
C GLU A 83 -5.66 13.43 17.96
N GLY A 84 -4.35 13.38 17.66
CA GLY A 84 -3.35 14.27 18.26
C GLY A 84 -3.62 15.75 17.97
N GLN A 85 -4.09 16.08 16.76
CA GLN A 85 -4.47 17.45 16.40
C GLN A 85 -5.63 17.96 17.27
N THR A 86 -6.63 17.11 17.51
CA THR A 86 -7.78 17.44 18.37
C THR A 86 -7.33 17.68 19.82
N ALA A 87 -6.38 16.88 20.32
CA ALA A 87 -5.80 17.08 21.64
C ALA A 87 -5.05 18.42 21.75
N ILE A 88 -4.20 18.74 20.76
CA ILE A 88 -3.45 20.01 20.69
C ILE A 88 -4.42 21.20 20.69
N GLU A 89 -5.49 21.15 19.90
CA GLU A 89 -6.50 22.22 19.85
C GLU A 89 -7.21 22.39 21.21
N GLY A 90 -7.57 21.29 21.87
CA GLY A 90 -8.15 21.32 23.21
C GLY A 90 -7.22 21.93 24.26
N THR A 91 -5.94 21.55 24.23
CA THR A 91 -4.89 22.09 25.11
C THR A 91 -4.67 23.58 24.85
N ALA A 92 -4.60 24.00 23.58
CA ALA A 92 -4.45 25.40 23.19
C ALA A 92 -5.64 26.26 23.67
N GLN A 93 -6.87 25.76 23.55
CA GLN A 93 -8.06 26.45 24.07
C GLN A 93 -8.01 26.62 25.59
N ARG A 94 -7.58 25.60 26.34
CA ARG A 94 -7.40 25.71 27.80
C ARG A 94 -6.34 26.73 28.18
N LEU A 95 -5.22 26.74 27.46
CA LEU A 95 -4.15 27.72 27.67
C LEU A 95 -4.65 29.15 27.45
N LEU A 96 -5.42 29.39 26.37
CA LEU A 96 -6.05 30.70 26.13
C LEU A 96 -7.03 31.10 27.24
N ALA A 97 -7.83 30.16 27.75
CA ALA A 97 -8.76 30.41 28.85
C ALA A 97 -8.02 30.79 30.15
N LEU A 98 -6.94 30.07 30.48
CA LEU A 98 -6.10 30.36 31.65
C LEU A 98 -5.35 31.70 31.50
N GLU A 99 -4.87 32.04 30.31
CA GLU A 99 -4.22 33.33 30.06
C GLU A 99 -5.22 34.49 30.20
N ALA A 100 -6.45 34.31 29.70
CA ALA A 100 -7.54 35.27 29.90
C ALA A 100 -7.88 35.44 31.39
N GLU A 101 -7.95 34.34 32.16
CA GLU A 101 -8.16 34.39 33.61
C GLU A 101 -7.03 35.14 34.30
N ARG A 102 -5.77 34.83 33.97
CA ARG A 102 -4.58 35.51 34.50
C ARG A 102 -4.66 37.02 34.26
N LEU A 103 -4.99 37.45 33.05
CA LEU A 103 -5.11 38.86 32.69
C LEU A 103 -6.27 39.54 33.44
N ALA A 104 -7.40 38.86 33.61
CA ALA A 104 -8.54 39.37 34.38
C ALA A 104 -8.23 39.57 35.87
N GLN A 105 -7.29 38.79 36.43
CA GLN A 105 -6.86 38.92 37.83
C GLN A 105 -5.94 40.14 38.07
N LEU A 106 -5.22 40.63 37.04
CA LEU A 106 -4.18 41.66 37.19
C LEU A 106 -4.68 43.00 37.75
N PRO A 107 -5.78 43.61 37.27
CA PRO A 107 -6.19 44.94 37.73
C PRO A 107 -6.48 44.96 39.24
N ALA A 108 -7.18 43.94 39.74
CA ALA A 108 -7.49 43.82 41.15
C ALA A 108 -6.22 43.67 42.01
N MET A 109 -5.24 42.91 41.55
CA MET A 109 -3.95 42.77 42.23
C MET A 109 -3.15 44.07 42.23
N GLN A 110 -3.15 44.82 41.11
CA GLN A 110 -2.49 46.11 41.02
C GLN A 110 -3.10 47.14 41.96
N THR A 111 -4.44 47.28 42.00
CA THR A 111 -5.13 48.16 42.95
C THR A 111 -4.74 47.81 44.39
N GLN A 112 -4.71 46.52 44.71
CA GLN A 112 -4.36 46.05 46.04
C GLN A 112 -2.90 46.35 46.41
N LEU A 113 -1.96 46.17 45.48
CA LEU A 113 -0.54 46.47 45.71
C LEU A 113 -0.33 47.97 45.90
N VAL A 114 -1.02 48.81 45.11
CA VAL A 114 -0.99 50.27 45.27
C VAL A 114 -1.57 50.68 46.62
N ASP A 115 -2.70 50.10 47.03
CA ASP A 115 -3.32 50.38 48.34
C ASP A 115 -2.42 49.95 49.50
N MET A 116 -1.79 48.77 49.41
CA MET A 116 -0.80 48.30 50.39
C MET A 116 0.41 49.23 50.44
N TYR A 117 0.92 49.67 49.30
CA TYR A 117 2.07 50.57 49.23
C TYR A 117 1.74 51.96 49.83
N LYS A 118 0.61 52.56 49.44
CA LYS A 118 0.16 53.87 49.94
C LYS A 118 -0.11 53.87 51.45
N ARG A 119 -0.67 52.78 51.98
CA ARG A 119 -0.94 52.64 53.41
C ARG A 119 0.29 52.21 54.21
N GLY A 120 1.29 51.62 53.56
CA GLY A 120 2.47 51.04 54.19
C GLY A 120 2.13 49.89 55.14
N ARG A 121 3.18 49.28 55.72
CA ARG A 121 3.03 48.21 56.72
C ARG A 121 2.31 48.68 57.99
N THR A 122 2.36 49.99 58.27
CA THR A 122 1.73 50.64 59.43
C THR A 122 0.28 51.02 59.20
N GLY A 123 -0.23 51.04 57.96
CA GLY A 123 -1.60 51.50 57.69
C GLY A 123 -2.69 50.59 58.27
N PHE A 124 -2.48 49.27 58.25
CA PHE A 124 -3.38 48.33 58.94
C PHE A 124 -3.29 48.47 60.46
N ALA A 125 -2.08 48.68 60.99
CA ALA A 125 -1.90 48.96 62.41
C ALA A 125 -2.63 50.27 62.79
N ARG A 126 -2.51 51.33 61.98
CA ARG A 126 -3.21 52.60 62.20
C ARG A 126 -4.72 52.44 62.17
N LEU A 127 -5.27 51.63 61.26
CA LEU A 127 -6.71 51.32 61.22
C LEU A 127 -7.18 50.67 62.53
N VAL A 128 -6.41 49.69 63.02
CA VAL A 128 -6.70 48.95 64.26
C VAL A 128 -6.55 49.85 65.50
N PHE A 129 -5.47 50.66 65.58
CA PHE A 129 -5.20 51.55 66.71
C PHE A 129 -5.99 52.88 66.67
N SER A 130 -6.61 53.23 65.55
CA SER A 130 -7.49 54.41 65.45
C SER A 130 -8.88 54.20 66.07
N ALA A 131 -9.19 52.97 66.47
CA ALA A 131 -10.46 52.66 67.12
C ALA A 131 -10.53 53.25 68.53
N GLY A 132 -11.48 54.16 68.78
CA GLY A 132 -11.62 54.88 70.06
C GLY A 132 -12.11 54.06 71.26
N GLY A 133 -12.40 52.76 71.09
CA GLY A 133 -12.90 51.88 72.14
C GLY A 133 -12.64 50.39 71.87
N ILE A 134 -12.78 49.55 72.91
CA ILE A 134 -12.47 48.11 72.88
C ILE A 134 -13.35 47.36 71.87
N ARG A 135 -14.63 47.73 71.74
CA ARG A 135 -15.55 47.09 70.78
C ARG A 135 -15.19 47.47 69.34
N GLU A 136 -14.85 48.73 69.12
CA GLU A 136 -14.42 49.28 67.85
C GLU A 136 -13.10 48.63 67.40
N PHE A 137 -12.16 48.43 68.33
CA PHE A 137 -10.90 47.74 68.09
C PHE A 137 -11.12 46.29 67.63
N GLY A 138 -12.02 45.55 68.29
CA GLY A 138 -12.38 44.19 67.88
C GLY A 138 -13.02 44.12 66.49
N ARG A 139 -13.83 45.12 66.11
CA ARG A 139 -14.40 45.23 64.75
C ARG A 139 -13.32 45.56 63.72
N ALA A 140 -12.45 46.53 64.01
CA ALA A 140 -11.35 46.93 63.13
C ALA A 140 -10.36 45.77 62.89
N THR A 141 -10.02 45.02 63.93
CA THR A 141 -9.14 43.84 63.83
C THR A 141 -9.75 42.75 62.93
N ARG A 142 -11.05 42.45 63.09
CA ARG A 142 -11.73 41.47 62.22
C ARG A 142 -11.81 41.93 60.77
N ALA A 143 -12.07 43.22 60.54
CA ALA A 143 -12.07 43.79 59.20
C ALA A 143 -10.68 43.71 58.54
N ALA A 144 -9.62 44.07 59.27
CA ALA A 144 -8.24 43.95 58.78
C ALA A 144 -7.86 42.49 58.47
N ALA A 145 -8.24 41.54 59.34
CA ALA A 145 -8.00 40.11 59.13
C ALA A 145 -8.75 39.58 57.89
N ALA A 146 -10.01 39.99 57.69
CA ALA A 146 -10.79 39.62 56.52
C ALA A 146 -10.15 40.15 55.22
N MET A 147 -9.70 41.41 55.21
CA MET A 147 -8.98 41.99 54.06
C MET A 147 -7.69 41.23 53.75
N LEU A 148 -6.89 40.89 54.77
CA LEU A 148 -5.66 40.13 54.59
C LEU A 148 -5.94 38.74 54.02
N ARG A 149 -6.98 38.06 54.50
CA ARG A 149 -7.39 36.75 54.00
C ARG A 149 -7.79 36.81 52.52
N VAL A 150 -8.59 37.80 52.13
CA VAL A 150 -8.97 38.01 50.72
C VAL A 150 -7.74 38.28 49.84
N SER A 151 -6.80 39.08 50.35
CA SER A 151 -5.52 39.36 49.66
C SER A 151 -4.69 38.08 49.46
N GLN A 152 -4.52 37.28 50.51
CA GLN A 152 -3.80 36.01 50.44
C GLN A 152 -4.47 35.04 49.47
N GLU A 153 -5.80 34.93 49.51
CA GLU A 153 -6.56 34.08 48.60
C GLU A 153 -6.36 34.48 47.13
N ARG A 154 -6.36 35.79 46.82
CA ARG A 154 -6.09 36.29 45.45
C ARG A 154 -4.69 35.93 44.96
N VAL A 155 -3.67 36.11 45.80
CA VAL A 155 -2.28 35.75 45.45
C VAL A 155 -2.16 34.25 45.24
N LEU A 156 -2.78 33.43 46.11
CA LEU A 156 -2.79 31.98 45.95
C LEU A 156 -3.48 31.56 44.66
N ARG A 157 -4.67 32.13 44.37
CA ARG A 157 -5.39 31.87 43.11
C ARG A 157 -4.53 32.22 41.89
N HIS A 158 -3.86 33.37 41.91
CA HIS A 158 -2.97 33.76 40.80
C HIS A 158 -1.79 32.80 40.62
N ARG A 159 -1.15 32.37 41.72
CA ARG A 159 -0.10 31.36 41.68
C ARG A 159 -0.60 30.05 41.09
N THR A 160 -1.77 29.57 41.53
CA THR A 160 -2.36 28.35 40.96
C THR A 160 -2.68 28.49 39.47
N THR A 161 -3.10 29.68 39.01
CA THR A 161 -3.30 29.94 37.58
C THR A 161 -1.98 29.92 36.80
N ILE A 162 -0.90 30.48 37.34
CA ILE A 162 0.44 30.43 36.73
C ILE A 162 0.94 28.98 36.66
N ASP A 163 0.85 28.23 37.76
CA ASP A 163 1.28 26.83 37.81
C ASP A 163 0.51 25.98 36.79
N ALA A 164 -0.80 26.22 36.65
CA ALA A 164 -1.63 25.56 35.64
C ALA A 164 -1.23 25.94 34.20
N LEU A 165 -0.89 27.22 33.95
CA LEU A 165 -0.39 27.67 32.64
C LEU A 165 0.93 26.99 32.27
N GLU A 166 1.86 26.87 33.22
CA GLU A 166 3.14 26.19 32.99
C GLU A 166 2.94 24.71 32.68
N GLN A 167 2.06 24.04 33.43
CA GLN A 167 1.71 22.63 33.19
C GLN A 167 1.06 22.41 31.81
N GLU A 168 0.10 23.25 31.42
CA GLU A 168 -0.56 23.14 30.11
C GLU A 168 0.39 23.50 28.95
N ARG A 169 1.34 24.42 29.15
CA ARG A 169 2.41 24.71 28.16
C ARG A 169 3.32 23.50 27.97
N ALA A 170 3.80 22.90 29.05
CA ALA A 170 4.63 21.69 28.98
C ALA A 170 3.88 20.53 28.30
N ARG A 171 2.59 20.37 28.61
CA ARG A 171 1.72 19.38 27.95
C ARG A 171 1.59 19.65 26.45
N LEU A 172 1.37 20.89 26.05
CA LEU A 172 1.26 21.27 24.63
C LEU A 172 2.56 20.98 23.87
N GLU A 173 3.72 21.28 24.47
CA GLU A 173 5.03 20.96 23.90
C GLU A 173 5.20 19.45 23.68
N MET A 174 4.88 18.64 24.70
CA MET A 174 4.90 17.18 24.58
C MET A 174 3.94 16.66 23.48
N GLU A 175 2.73 17.22 23.38
CA GLU A 175 1.75 16.84 22.35
C GLU A 175 2.24 17.20 20.94
N LEU A 176 2.91 18.34 20.77
CA LEU A 176 3.51 18.76 19.51
C LEU A 176 4.69 17.87 19.10
N GLU A 177 5.55 17.49 20.05
CA GLU A 177 6.65 16.55 19.79
C GLU A 177 6.12 15.16 19.40
N ALA A 178 5.14 14.65 20.15
CA ALA A 178 4.49 13.38 19.84
C ALA A 178 3.84 13.40 18.45
N ARG A 179 3.22 14.52 18.06
CA ARG A 179 2.68 14.69 16.71
C ARG A 179 3.78 14.64 15.64
N ARG A 180 4.91 15.34 15.83
CA ARG A 180 6.03 15.33 14.86
C ARG A 180 6.60 13.92 14.68
N ALA A 181 6.70 13.15 15.77
CA ALA A 181 7.10 11.75 15.71
C ALA A 181 6.11 10.93 14.86
N ARG A 182 4.81 11.01 15.13
CA ARG A 182 3.77 10.33 14.34
C ARG A 182 3.76 10.73 12.86
N GLU A 183 4.00 12.01 12.55
CA GLU A 183 4.12 12.49 11.17
C GLU A 183 5.33 11.87 10.46
N THR A 184 6.43 11.64 11.19
CA THR A 184 7.63 10.98 10.65
C THR A 184 7.33 9.50 10.39
N ASP A 185 6.74 8.80 11.36
CA ASP A 185 6.32 7.40 11.23
C ASP A 185 5.35 7.20 10.05
N ALA A 186 4.39 8.12 9.87
CA ALA A 186 3.45 8.10 8.75
C ALA A 186 4.15 8.24 7.39
N ARG A 187 5.15 9.12 7.29
CA ARG A 187 5.94 9.30 6.06
C ARG A 187 6.77 8.05 5.76
N GLU A 188 7.39 7.45 6.78
CA GLU A 188 8.14 6.20 6.62
C GLU A 188 7.24 5.06 6.17
N ALA A 189 6.07 4.89 6.79
CA ALA A 189 5.08 3.91 6.38
C ALA A 189 4.62 4.12 4.93
N GLN A 190 4.39 5.37 4.52
CA GLN A 190 4.02 5.69 3.14
C GLN A 190 5.15 5.37 2.15
N ALA A 191 6.42 5.63 2.51
CA ALA A 191 7.56 5.26 1.70
C ALA A 191 7.65 3.73 1.51
N LEU A 192 7.38 2.95 2.56
CA LEU A 192 7.33 1.49 2.48
C LEU A 192 6.18 0.99 1.59
N VAL A 193 4.99 1.61 1.65
CA VAL A 193 3.89 1.31 0.72
C VAL A 193 4.32 1.54 -0.72
N ASN A 194 4.92 2.70 -1.00
CA ASN A 194 5.36 3.06 -2.35
C ASN A 194 6.41 2.08 -2.88
N LYS A 195 7.35 1.67 -2.02
CA LYS A 195 8.34 0.64 -2.34
C LYS A 195 7.67 -0.70 -2.69
N ALA A 196 6.73 -1.18 -1.87
CA ALA A 196 6.01 -2.42 -2.14
C ALA A 196 5.20 -2.37 -3.44
N VAL A 197 4.61 -1.21 -3.78
CA VAL A 197 3.91 -1.00 -5.06
C VAL A 197 4.88 -1.08 -6.24
N ALA A 198 6.06 -0.47 -6.13
CA ALA A 198 7.09 -0.53 -7.16
C ALA A 198 7.60 -1.97 -7.37
N GLU A 199 7.89 -2.69 -6.30
CA GLU A 199 8.30 -4.11 -6.34
C GLU A 199 7.22 -4.98 -7.00
N ARG A 200 5.96 -4.80 -6.61
CA ARG A 200 4.83 -5.50 -7.23
C ARG A 200 4.72 -5.21 -8.73
N THR A 201 4.91 -3.95 -9.12
CA THR A 201 4.85 -3.54 -10.54
C THR A 201 5.97 -4.19 -11.34
N ALA A 202 7.18 -4.31 -10.77
CA ALA A 202 8.30 -5.00 -11.39
C ALA A 202 8.02 -6.51 -11.55
N VAL A 203 7.43 -7.17 -10.56
CA VAL A 203 7.03 -8.58 -10.66
C VAL A 203 5.96 -8.78 -11.74
N LEU A 204 4.96 -7.90 -11.83
CA LEU A 204 3.95 -7.97 -12.88
C LEU A 204 4.56 -7.81 -14.28
N ALA A 205 5.45 -6.84 -14.46
CA ALA A 205 6.16 -6.68 -15.73
C ALA A 205 6.97 -7.93 -16.12
N ARG A 206 7.57 -8.62 -15.14
CA ARG A 206 8.27 -9.90 -15.36
C ARG A 206 7.30 -11.04 -15.72
N ILE A 207 6.12 -11.10 -15.10
CA ILE A 207 5.09 -12.09 -15.45
C ILE A 207 4.61 -11.85 -16.88
N ASP A 208 4.39 -10.61 -17.27
CA ASP A 208 3.94 -10.27 -18.62
C ASP A 208 5.02 -10.60 -19.67
N SER A 209 6.30 -10.28 -19.41
CA SER A 209 7.38 -10.69 -20.33
C SER A 209 7.52 -12.21 -20.45
N GLN A 210 7.33 -12.97 -19.36
CA GLN A 210 7.30 -14.44 -19.42
C GLN A 210 6.09 -14.97 -20.20
N ARG A 211 4.92 -14.34 -20.07
CA ARG A 211 3.74 -14.72 -20.86
C ARG A 211 3.97 -14.55 -22.35
N ASP A 212 4.63 -13.47 -22.75
CA ASP A 212 4.98 -13.23 -24.15
C ASP A 212 5.95 -14.29 -24.68
N VAL A 213 6.97 -14.67 -23.89
CA VAL A 213 7.90 -15.76 -24.23
C VAL A 213 7.16 -17.09 -24.35
N ASN A 214 6.28 -17.42 -23.39
CA ASN A 214 5.50 -18.66 -23.41
C ASN A 214 4.55 -18.71 -24.63
N ALA A 215 3.91 -17.60 -24.98
CA ALA A 215 3.04 -17.51 -26.15
C ALA A 215 3.83 -17.74 -27.45
N ARG A 216 5.05 -17.20 -27.54
CA ARG A 216 5.95 -17.45 -28.67
C ARG A 216 6.37 -18.92 -28.75
N LEU A 217 6.82 -19.52 -27.66
CA LEU A 217 7.24 -20.94 -27.62
C LEU A 217 6.08 -21.89 -27.94
N ALA A 218 4.88 -21.60 -27.46
CA ALA A 218 3.69 -22.38 -27.80
C ALA A 218 3.35 -22.30 -29.30
N GLY A 219 3.50 -21.13 -29.91
CA GLY A 219 3.38 -20.96 -31.36
C GLY A 219 4.44 -21.75 -32.13
N GLU A 220 5.70 -21.71 -31.69
CA GLU A 220 6.79 -22.49 -32.31
C GLU A 220 6.53 -24.00 -32.20
N LEU A 221 6.09 -24.49 -31.04
CA LEU A 221 5.72 -25.89 -30.82
C LEU A 221 4.58 -26.34 -31.74
N GLN A 222 3.53 -25.53 -31.89
CA GLN A 222 2.40 -25.86 -32.75
C GLN A 222 2.84 -25.98 -34.21
N VAL A 223 3.68 -25.06 -34.69
CA VAL A 223 4.22 -25.10 -36.06
C VAL A 223 5.06 -26.35 -36.30
N GLU A 224 5.91 -26.77 -35.34
CA GLU A 224 6.70 -28.00 -35.49
C GLU A 224 5.83 -29.26 -35.41
N GLN A 225 4.76 -29.28 -34.62
CA GLN A 225 3.80 -30.40 -34.59
C GLN A 225 3.02 -30.52 -35.90
N GLU A 226 2.60 -29.40 -36.49
CA GLU A 226 1.93 -29.37 -37.79
C GLU A 226 2.85 -29.91 -38.90
N ARG A 227 4.14 -29.54 -38.88
CA ARG A 227 5.14 -30.10 -39.82
C ARG A 227 5.32 -31.61 -39.67
N LEU A 228 5.46 -32.11 -38.44
CA LEU A 228 5.55 -33.55 -38.19
C LEU A 228 4.31 -34.29 -38.70
N ALA A 229 3.12 -33.72 -38.55
CA ALA A 229 1.88 -34.31 -39.04
C ALA A 229 1.81 -34.33 -40.58
N GLU A 230 2.37 -33.33 -41.26
CA GLU A 230 2.47 -33.29 -42.73
C GLU A 230 3.54 -34.26 -43.28
N GLU A 231 4.67 -34.40 -42.58
CA GLU A 231 5.78 -35.30 -42.93
C GLU A 231 5.54 -36.76 -42.59
N GLN A 232 4.41 -37.09 -41.97
CA GLN A 232 3.93 -38.46 -41.76
C GLN A 232 2.94 -38.88 -42.88
N PRO A 233 3.39 -39.18 -44.13
CA PRO A 233 2.50 -39.63 -45.18
C PRO A 233 1.99 -41.04 -44.86
N ARG A 234 0.66 -41.19 -44.90
CA ARG A 234 -0.14 -42.39 -45.26
C ARG A 234 0.67 -43.69 -45.46
N SER A 235 1.24 -44.26 -44.41
CA SER A 235 1.77 -45.62 -44.40
C SER A 235 0.79 -46.55 -43.69
N VAL A 236 -0.48 -46.48 -44.08
CA VAL A 236 -1.42 -47.58 -43.89
C VAL A 236 -2.26 -47.69 -45.17
N PRO A 237 -1.95 -48.61 -46.10
CA PRO A 237 -2.99 -49.16 -46.94
C PRO A 237 -4.01 -49.79 -46.00
N ALA A 238 -5.26 -49.36 -46.15
CA ALA A 238 -6.41 -49.94 -45.48
C ALA A 238 -6.47 -51.44 -45.76
N GLU A 239 -6.04 -52.27 -44.80
CA GLU A 239 -6.54 -53.63 -44.68
C GLU A 239 -7.73 -53.57 -43.71
N THR A 240 -8.91 -53.60 -44.32
CA THR A 240 -10.22 -53.58 -43.67
C THR A 240 -10.36 -54.79 -42.75
N LEU A 241 -10.21 -54.60 -41.44
CA LEU A 241 -10.69 -55.53 -40.42
C LEU A 241 -11.89 -54.88 -39.68
N PRO A 242 -13.09 -55.49 -39.71
CA PRO A 242 -14.25 -54.94 -39.04
C PRO A 242 -14.17 -55.22 -37.54
N GLY A 243 -13.93 -54.18 -36.77
CA GLY A 243 -13.97 -54.24 -35.30
C GLY A 243 -13.56 -52.93 -34.67
N ALA A 244 -14.55 -52.12 -34.28
CA ALA A 244 -14.42 -50.84 -33.56
C ALA A 244 -13.51 -50.96 -32.31
N PRO A 245 -12.86 -49.87 -31.84
CA PRO A 245 -13.58 -48.90 -31.01
C PRO A 245 -13.14 -47.41 -31.09
N ALA A 246 -14.13 -46.55 -30.82
CA ALA A 246 -14.09 -45.27 -30.12
C ALA A 246 -12.99 -44.23 -30.43
N THR A 247 -13.41 -43.21 -31.17
CA THR A 247 -12.80 -41.88 -31.21
C THR A 247 -12.76 -41.25 -29.80
N VAL A 248 -11.59 -41.17 -29.18
CA VAL A 248 -11.37 -40.26 -28.04
C VAL A 248 -11.07 -38.88 -28.61
N ALA A 249 -12.11 -38.07 -28.72
CA ALA A 249 -11.97 -36.65 -28.99
C ALA A 249 -11.32 -35.98 -27.78
N VAL A 250 -10.02 -35.69 -27.87
CA VAL A 250 -9.37 -34.77 -26.94
C VAL A 250 -9.77 -33.36 -27.36
N ALA A 251 -10.88 -32.89 -26.80
CA ALA A 251 -11.29 -31.50 -26.92
C ALA A 251 -10.22 -30.60 -26.26
N PRO A 252 -9.78 -29.52 -26.91
CA PRO A 252 -8.95 -28.52 -26.26
C PRO A 252 -9.75 -27.91 -25.12
N LYS A 253 -9.31 -28.11 -23.88
CA LYS A 253 -9.92 -27.50 -22.69
C LYS A 253 -9.76 -25.99 -22.84
N PRO A 254 -10.84 -25.21 -23.01
CA PRO A 254 -10.71 -23.77 -23.12
C PRO A 254 -10.13 -23.23 -21.81
N ALA A 255 -9.05 -22.44 -21.92
CA ALA A 255 -8.53 -21.67 -20.81
C ALA A 255 -9.67 -20.80 -20.28
N ALA A 256 -10.10 -21.08 -19.05
CA ALA A 256 -11.14 -20.29 -18.41
C ALA A 256 -10.70 -18.81 -18.41
N PRO A 257 -11.55 -17.87 -18.85
CA PRO A 257 -11.25 -16.46 -18.72
C PRO A 257 -11.06 -16.15 -17.23
N ILE A 258 -9.86 -15.72 -16.87
CA ILE A 258 -9.58 -15.20 -15.54
C ILE A 258 -10.45 -13.96 -15.40
N SER A 259 -11.59 -14.13 -14.73
CA SER A 259 -12.49 -13.01 -14.42
C SER A 259 -11.68 -11.98 -13.63
N PRO A 260 -11.67 -10.71 -14.04
CA PRO A 260 -11.06 -9.66 -13.24
C PRO A 260 -11.91 -9.53 -11.97
N LEU A 261 -11.39 -10.06 -10.85
CA LEU A 261 -11.85 -9.72 -9.51
C LEU A 261 -11.50 -8.24 -9.28
N LEU A 262 -12.31 -7.36 -9.84
CA LEU A 262 -12.37 -5.96 -9.49
C LEU A 262 -12.96 -5.87 -8.08
N PRO A 263 -12.21 -5.40 -7.07
CA PRO A 263 -12.82 -5.07 -5.79
C PRO A 263 -13.76 -3.88 -6.02
N ALA A 264 -15.04 -4.07 -5.67
CA ALA A 264 -16.03 -3.01 -5.64
C ALA A 264 -15.46 -1.82 -4.85
N ALA A 265 -15.32 -0.69 -5.53
CA ALA A 265 -14.95 0.58 -4.93
C ALA A 265 -16.02 0.94 -3.89
N ALA A 266 -15.64 0.90 -2.61
CA ALA A 266 -16.40 1.50 -1.54
C ALA A 266 -16.47 3.01 -1.81
N ARG A 267 -17.67 3.51 -2.07
CA ARG A 267 -17.96 4.94 -2.09
C ARG A 267 -17.83 5.50 -0.67
N PRO A 268 -17.14 6.63 -0.46
CA PRO A 268 -17.24 7.35 0.82
C PRO A 268 -18.57 8.11 0.87
N LEU A 269 -19.20 8.08 2.05
CA LEU A 269 -20.21 9.04 2.51
C LEU A 269 -19.50 10.28 3.06
#